data_AF-A0A1X2LKI8-F1
#
_entry.id   AF-A0A1X2LKI8-F1
#
_cell.length_a   1.000
_cell.length_b   1.000
_cell.length_c   1.000
_cell.angle_alpha   90.00
_cell.angle_beta   90.00
_cell.angle_gamma   90.00
#
_symmetry.space_group_name_H-M   'P 1'
#
loop_
_entity.id
_entity.type
_entity.pdbx_description
1 polymer ?
#
loop_
_entity_poly.entity_id
_entity_poly.type
_entity_poly.pdbx_seq_one_letter_code
_entity_poly.pdbx_strand_id
1 'polypeptide(L)'
;AAAEGVYEQMWAADVAAMVGYHGGASAAASALAPWQGSLPGLSGLASGAANAPAAAAQGLADLTLNLGLGNIGSFNLGSGNFGDWNLGSGNFGSLNVGSGNFGDENWGGGNVGTGNTGSGNAGDYNFGSGNFGSGNLGSGNIGSLNLGGGNFGTLNIASGNNGDGNFGSGNTGDFNFGGGNNGTLNFGFGNTGEFNFGFGNTGNNNIGIGMTGNGQIGIQLNSGTGNIGFGNSGNNNIGFFNSGDGNIGFFNSGNGNTGFGNAGNINTGFWNAGSLNTGFGSAGNGNLGIFDGGNSNSGSFNVGFQNTGFGNSGAGNTGFFNGGDSNTGFANAGNVNTGFFNAGDINTGGFDGGSLNTGFFSALTQSGANSGFGNLGTGNSGWGNSDPSGTGNSGFFNTGNGNSGFSNAGPTMLPGFNSGFGNIGSFNAGIANSGNNLAGISNSGDDSSGAINSGDQNSGAFNTGVGLSGFFR
;
A
#
# COMPACT_ATOMS: atom_id res chain seq x y z
N ALA A 1 21.68 -33.09 -91.11
CA ALA A 1 20.70 -33.70 -92.04
C ALA A 1 19.40 -34.12 -91.35
N ALA A 2 19.31 -35.27 -90.66
CA ALA A 2 18.03 -35.72 -90.10
C ALA A 2 17.46 -34.83 -88.96
N ALA A 3 18.32 -34.33 -88.06
CA ALA A 3 17.88 -33.45 -86.97
C ALA A 3 17.47 -32.05 -87.45
N GLU A 4 18.12 -31.52 -88.47
CA GLU A 4 17.79 -30.24 -89.12
C GLU A 4 16.41 -30.30 -89.80
N GLY A 5 16.10 -31.41 -90.47
CA GLY A 5 14.79 -31.59 -91.10
C GLY A 5 13.63 -31.64 -90.09
N VAL A 6 13.86 -32.19 -88.90
CA VAL A 6 12.86 -32.19 -87.82
C VAL A 6 12.72 -30.80 -87.20
N TYR A 7 13.81 -30.05 -87.05
CA TYR A 7 13.77 -28.67 -86.56
C TYR A 7 13.01 -27.73 -87.51
N GLU A 8 13.27 -27.83 -88.81
CA GLU A 8 12.56 -27.07 -89.85
C GLU A 8 11.07 -27.43 -89.92
N GLN A 9 10.72 -28.71 -89.71
CA GLN A 9 9.31 -29.13 -89.65
C GLN A 9 8.59 -28.59 -88.41
N MET A 10 9.24 -28.57 -87.25
CA MET A 10 8.67 -27.97 -86.04
C MET A 10 8.49 -26.46 -86.23
N TRP A 11 9.48 -25.78 -86.81
CA TRP A 11 9.39 -24.35 -87.09
C TRP A 11 8.26 -24.04 -88.09
N ALA A 12 8.13 -24.83 -89.16
CA ALA A 12 7.04 -24.67 -90.12
C ALA A 12 5.65 -24.94 -89.50
N ALA A 13 5.54 -25.92 -88.58
CA ALA A 13 4.30 -26.19 -87.87
C ALA A 13 3.90 -25.05 -86.93
N ASP A 14 4.86 -24.49 -86.18
CA ASP A 14 4.63 -23.36 -85.29
C ASP A 14 4.25 -22.09 -86.06
N VAL A 15 4.91 -21.83 -87.20
CA VAL A 15 4.57 -20.70 -88.08
C VAL A 15 3.16 -20.89 -88.66
N ALA A 16 2.80 -22.11 -89.09
CA ALA A 16 1.44 -22.39 -89.58
C ALA A 16 0.37 -22.22 -88.48
N ALA A 17 0.65 -22.63 -87.25
CA ALA A 17 -0.23 -22.43 -86.11
C ALA A 17 -0.40 -20.94 -85.77
N MET A 18 0.69 -20.17 -85.77
CA MET A 18 0.67 -18.73 -85.54
C MET A 18 -0.10 -17.98 -86.62
N VAL A 19 0.10 -18.32 -87.90
CA VAL A 19 -0.66 -17.74 -89.01
C VAL A 19 -2.13 -18.15 -88.95
N GLY A 20 -2.44 -19.39 -88.56
CA GLY A 20 -3.81 -19.85 -88.34
C GLY A 20 -4.51 -19.10 -87.20
N TYR A 21 -3.80 -18.86 -86.09
CA TYR A 21 -4.32 -18.09 -84.96
C TYR A 21 -4.51 -16.62 -85.33
N HIS A 22 -3.54 -16.02 -86.04
CA HIS A 22 -3.66 -14.64 -86.52
C HIS A 22 -4.76 -14.49 -87.57
N GLY A 23 -4.91 -15.45 -88.47
CA GLY A 23 -5.99 -15.50 -89.46
C GLY A 23 -7.36 -15.68 -88.81
N GLY A 24 -7.48 -16.55 -87.80
CA GLY A 24 -8.70 -16.74 -87.02
C GLY A 24 -9.07 -15.50 -86.20
N ALA A 25 -8.09 -14.89 -85.53
CA ALA A 25 -8.27 -13.67 -84.76
C ALA A 25 -8.59 -12.46 -85.66
N SER A 26 -7.92 -12.32 -86.81
CA SER A 26 -8.23 -11.27 -87.79
C SER A 26 -9.58 -11.49 -88.48
N ALA A 27 -9.97 -12.74 -88.77
CA ALA A 27 -11.29 -13.05 -89.29
C ALA A 27 -12.38 -12.70 -88.25
N ALA A 28 -12.19 -13.08 -86.99
CA ALA A 28 -13.08 -12.71 -85.90
C ALA A 28 -13.14 -11.18 -85.70
N ALA A 29 -12.00 -10.49 -85.74
CA ALA A 29 -11.95 -9.03 -85.65
C ALA A 29 -12.59 -8.32 -86.85
N SER A 30 -12.50 -8.88 -88.05
CA SER A 30 -13.16 -8.34 -89.26
C SER A 30 -14.67 -8.61 -89.27
N ALA A 31 -15.14 -9.60 -88.52
CA ALA A 31 -16.56 -9.91 -88.33
C ALA A 31 -17.20 -9.10 -87.20
N LEU A 32 -16.40 -8.41 -86.37
CA LEU A 32 -16.91 -7.42 -85.42
C LEU A 32 -17.35 -6.18 -86.20
N ALA A 33 -18.63 -5.85 -86.12
CA ALA A 33 -19.15 -4.62 -86.72
C ALA A 33 -18.43 -3.40 -86.12
N PRO A 34 -18.00 -2.41 -86.94
CA PRO A 34 -17.42 -1.18 -86.42
C PRO A 34 -18.44 -0.47 -85.54
N TRP A 35 -18.06 -0.09 -84.31
CA TRP A 35 -18.91 0.74 -83.45
C TRP A 35 -19.23 2.11 -84.07
N GLN A 36 -18.46 2.53 -85.09
CA GLN A 36 -18.80 3.69 -85.92
C GLN A 36 -20.08 3.51 -86.75
N GLY A 37 -20.55 2.27 -86.97
CA GLY A 37 -21.81 1.98 -87.67
C GLY A 37 -23.06 2.12 -86.80
N SER A 38 -22.93 2.11 -85.48
CA SER A 38 -24.04 2.30 -84.52
C SER A 38 -24.21 3.76 -84.04
N LEU A 39 -23.24 4.63 -84.31
CA LEU A 39 -23.27 6.07 -84.05
C LEU A 39 -24.13 6.96 -84.99
N PRO A 40 -24.36 6.64 -86.28
CA PRO A 40 -25.11 7.52 -87.18
C PRO A 40 -26.56 7.73 -86.73
N GLY A 41 -27.15 6.76 -86.04
CA GLY A 41 -28.49 6.88 -85.47
C GLY A 41 -28.59 7.97 -84.40
N LEU A 42 -27.51 8.21 -83.64
CA LEU A 42 -27.47 9.23 -82.59
C LEU A 42 -27.21 10.63 -83.16
N SER A 43 -26.33 10.74 -84.17
CA SER A 43 -26.08 12.00 -84.89
C SER A 43 -27.28 12.44 -85.73
N GLY A 44 -28.00 11.50 -86.35
CA GLY A 44 -29.22 11.77 -87.12
C GLY A 44 -30.38 12.25 -86.26
N LEU A 45 -30.49 11.74 -85.02
CA LEU A 45 -31.51 12.14 -84.05
C LEU A 45 -31.34 13.59 -83.59
N ALA A 46 -30.09 14.03 -83.38
CA ALA A 46 -29.78 15.42 -83.03
C ALA A 46 -30.09 16.42 -84.17
N SER A 47 -29.85 16.03 -85.43
CA SER A 47 -30.18 16.87 -86.60
C SER A 47 -31.67 16.86 -86.97
N GLY A 48 -32.40 15.78 -86.69
CA GLY A 48 -33.84 15.66 -86.96
C GLY A 48 -34.70 16.43 -85.96
N ALA A 49 -34.26 16.55 -84.70
CA ALA A 49 -34.99 17.26 -83.65
C ALA A 49 -35.08 18.79 -83.88
N ALA A 50 -34.09 19.38 -84.57
CA ALA A 50 -34.04 20.83 -84.78
C ALA A 50 -35.05 21.36 -85.82
N ASN A 51 -35.60 20.49 -86.69
CA ASN A 51 -36.48 20.85 -87.80
C ASN A 51 -37.80 20.04 -87.84
N ALA A 52 -38.16 19.38 -86.75
CA ALA A 52 -39.34 18.52 -86.66
C ALA A 52 -40.63 19.34 -86.37
N PRO A 53 -41.76 19.10 -87.08
CA PRO A 53 -43.06 19.69 -86.73
C PRO A 53 -43.46 19.26 -85.30
N ALA A 54 -44.27 20.06 -84.60
CA ALA A 54 -44.60 19.87 -83.17
C ALA A 54 -45.07 18.45 -82.77
N ALA A 55 -45.57 17.64 -83.70
CA ALA A 55 -45.94 16.24 -83.51
C ALA A 55 -44.74 15.26 -83.43
N ALA A 56 -43.58 15.58 -84.02
CA ALA A 56 -42.37 14.78 -83.92
C ALA A 56 -41.50 15.17 -82.71
N ALA A 57 -41.67 16.38 -82.16
CA ALA A 57 -41.18 16.71 -80.82
C ALA A 57 -41.85 15.87 -79.72
N GLN A 58 -43.12 15.47 -79.92
CA GLN A 58 -43.82 14.52 -79.05
C GLN A 58 -43.24 13.09 -79.14
N GLY A 59 -42.68 12.68 -80.29
CA GLY A 59 -42.08 11.36 -80.47
C GLY A 59 -40.71 11.17 -79.82
N LEU A 60 -39.98 12.25 -79.56
CA LEU A 60 -38.73 12.22 -78.77
C LEU A 60 -38.98 12.06 -77.27
N ALA A 61 -40.13 12.52 -76.77
CA ALA A 61 -40.55 12.35 -75.38
C ALA A 61 -40.92 10.89 -75.04
N ASP A 62 -41.18 10.06 -76.05
CA ASP A 62 -41.59 8.65 -75.91
C ASP A 62 -40.42 7.67 -76.21
N LEU A 63 -39.18 8.18 -76.30
CA LEU A 63 -38.00 7.37 -76.59
C LEU A 63 -37.69 6.45 -75.41
N THR A 64 -38.22 5.23 -75.47
CA THR A 64 -37.93 4.16 -74.54
C THR A 64 -36.65 3.43 -74.97
N LEU A 65 -35.50 3.84 -74.44
CA LEU A 65 -34.21 3.18 -74.69
C LEU A 65 -33.81 2.32 -73.48
N ASN A 66 -33.92 0.99 -73.59
CA ASN A 66 -33.43 0.07 -72.57
C ASN A 66 -32.34 -0.84 -73.15
N LEU A 67 -31.25 -1.04 -72.40
CA LEU A 67 -30.13 -1.92 -72.75
C LEU A 67 -30.06 -3.08 -71.75
N GLY A 68 -30.60 -4.24 -72.14
CA GLY A 68 -30.69 -5.45 -71.32
C GLY A 68 -32.09 -6.08 -71.38
N LEU A 69 -32.31 -7.16 -70.64
CA LEU A 69 -33.56 -7.95 -70.72
C LEU A 69 -34.51 -7.62 -69.56
N GLY A 70 -35.82 -7.64 -69.83
CA GLY A 70 -36.86 -7.57 -68.79
C GLY A 70 -37.03 -6.20 -68.12
N ASN A 71 -36.64 -5.12 -68.79
CA ASN A 71 -36.83 -3.76 -68.28
C ASN A 71 -38.24 -3.22 -68.63
N ILE A 72 -38.91 -2.57 -67.67
CA ILE A 72 -40.19 -1.85 -67.80
C ILE A 72 -39.96 -0.38 -67.40
N GLY A 73 -40.20 0.56 -68.30
CA GLY A 73 -39.82 1.98 -68.17
C GLY A 73 -38.77 2.38 -69.22
N SER A 74 -38.09 3.52 -69.05
CA SER A 74 -37.19 4.13 -70.05
C SER A 74 -35.76 4.34 -69.53
N PHE A 75 -34.77 4.36 -70.43
CA PHE A 75 -33.36 4.71 -70.12
C PHE A 75 -32.66 3.80 -69.11
N ASN A 76 -33.00 2.50 -69.09
CA ASN A 76 -32.38 1.52 -68.19
C ASN A 76 -31.18 0.82 -68.84
N LEU A 77 -30.05 0.71 -68.13
CA LEU A 77 -28.86 -0.07 -68.52
C LEU A 77 -28.62 -1.22 -67.53
N GLY A 78 -28.88 -2.46 -67.97
CA GLY A 78 -28.88 -3.69 -67.18
C GLY A 78 -30.20 -4.44 -67.34
N SER A 79 -30.49 -5.43 -66.50
CA SER A 79 -31.66 -6.32 -66.68
C SER A 79 -32.63 -6.28 -65.51
N GLY A 80 -33.92 -6.49 -65.80
CA GLY A 80 -34.97 -6.66 -64.79
C GLY A 80 -35.33 -5.41 -63.99
N ASN A 81 -35.16 -4.22 -64.58
CA ASN A 81 -35.50 -2.96 -63.91
C ASN A 81 -36.97 -2.56 -64.15
N PHE A 82 -37.66 -2.04 -63.13
CA PHE A 82 -39.00 -1.46 -63.20
C PHE A 82 -38.93 0.02 -62.77
N GLY A 83 -39.10 0.95 -63.71
CA GLY A 83 -38.89 2.38 -63.52
C GLY A 83 -37.93 2.96 -64.56
N ASP A 84 -37.50 4.20 -64.36
CA ASP A 84 -36.73 4.95 -65.36
C ASP A 84 -35.29 5.23 -64.91
N TRP A 85 -34.37 5.39 -65.87
CA TRP A 85 -32.99 5.87 -65.63
C TRP A 85 -32.15 5.01 -64.67
N ASN A 86 -32.34 3.68 -64.66
CA ASN A 86 -31.57 2.80 -63.79
C ASN A 86 -30.29 2.27 -64.45
N LEU A 87 -29.17 2.28 -63.71
CA LEU A 87 -27.89 1.66 -64.08
C LEU A 87 -27.61 0.45 -63.16
N GLY A 88 -27.77 -0.76 -63.69
CA GLY A 88 -27.60 -2.04 -62.99
C GLY A 88 -28.83 -2.92 -63.17
N SER A 89 -29.00 -3.93 -62.29
CA SER A 89 -30.05 -4.95 -62.48
C SER A 89 -31.01 -5.06 -61.30
N GLY A 90 -32.26 -5.43 -61.59
CA GLY A 90 -33.25 -5.78 -60.56
C GLY A 90 -33.71 -4.61 -59.69
N ASN A 91 -33.70 -3.38 -60.21
CA ASN A 91 -34.17 -2.20 -59.48
C ASN A 91 -35.69 -1.99 -59.68
N PHE A 92 -36.40 -1.60 -58.62
CA PHE A 92 -37.79 -1.17 -58.65
C PHE A 92 -37.88 0.27 -58.17
N GLY A 93 -38.22 1.21 -59.04
CA GLY A 93 -38.08 2.66 -58.86
C GLY A 93 -37.15 3.26 -59.91
N SER A 94 -36.89 4.56 -59.82
CA SER A 94 -36.18 5.34 -60.82
C SER A 94 -34.84 5.90 -60.32
N LEU A 95 -33.95 6.26 -61.25
CA LEU A 95 -32.67 6.93 -60.98
C LEU A 95 -31.72 6.13 -60.07
N ASN A 96 -31.78 4.80 -60.07
CA ASN A 96 -30.90 3.96 -59.25
C ASN A 96 -29.59 3.60 -59.96
N VAL A 97 -28.47 3.67 -59.26
CA VAL A 97 -27.14 3.21 -59.70
C VAL A 97 -26.67 2.06 -58.83
N GLY A 98 -26.72 0.84 -59.35
CA GLY A 98 -26.42 -0.40 -58.64
C GLY A 98 -27.52 -1.42 -58.87
N SER A 99 -27.59 -2.47 -58.05
CA SER A 99 -28.52 -3.58 -58.26
C SER A 99 -29.39 -3.88 -57.05
N GLY A 100 -30.61 -4.35 -57.30
CA GLY A 100 -31.53 -4.81 -56.26
C GLY A 100 -32.10 -3.70 -55.37
N ASN A 101 -32.19 -2.46 -55.86
CA ASN A 101 -32.78 -1.36 -55.10
C ASN A 101 -34.31 -1.33 -55.23
N PHE A 102 -35.01 -0.95 -54.15
CA PHE A 102 -36.46 -0.71 -54.12
C PHE A 102 -36.72 0.72 -53.63
N GLY A 103 -37.22 1.59 -54.50
CA GLY A 103 -37.35 3.03 -54.32
C GLY A 103 -36.45 3.81 -55.29
N ASP A 104 -36.35 5.11 -55.08
CA ASP A 104 -35.78 6.04 -56.06
C ASP A 104 -34.42 6.61 -55.63
N GLU A 105 -33.61 7.05 -56.60
CA GLU A 105 -32.38 7.82 -56.39
C GLU A 105 -31.32 7.11 -55.52
N ASN A 106 -31.28 5.77 -55.51
CA ASN A 106 -30.32 5.03 -54.71
C ASN A 106 -29.01 4.77 -55.48
N TRP A 107 -27.87 5.05 -54.84
CA TRP A 107 -26.54 4.74 -55.35
C TRP A 107 -25.87 3.64 -54.53
N GLY A 108 -25.88 2.42 -55.04
CA GLY A 108 -25.30 1.22 -54.48
C GLY A 108 -26.28 0.06 -54.58
N GLY A 109 -26.08 -1.01 -53.81
CA GLY A 109 -26.86 -2.24 -53.96
C GLY A 109 -27.80 -2.54 -52.79
N GLY A 110 -28.97 -3.11 -53.08
CA GLY A 110 -29.85 -3.68 -52.07
C GLY A 110 -30.48 -2.66 -51.11
N ASN A 111 -30.70 -1.42 -51.56
CA ASN A 111 -31.33 -0.40 -50.73
C ASN A 111 -32.86 -0.44 -50.85
N VAL A 112 -33.57 -0.10 -49.77
CA VAL A 112 -35.02 0.07 -49.72
C VAL A 112 -35.33 1.48 -49.22
N GLY A 113 -35.99 2.29 -50.03
CA GLY A 113 -36.30 3.70 -49.74
C GLY A 113 -35.68 4.63 -50.78
N THR A 114 -35.53 5.90 -50.43
CA THR A 114 -35.13 6.96 -51.37
C THR A 114 -33.78 7.60 -51.02
N GLY A 115 -32.99 7.94 -52.04
CA GLY A 115 -31.79 8.76 -51.89
C GLY A 115 -30.66 8.13 -51.07
N ASN A 116 -30.59 6.80 -50.97
CA ASN A 116 -29.54 6.13 -50.20
C ASN A 116 -28.25 5.98 -51.02
N THR A 117 -27.10 6.18 -50.38
CA THR A 117 -25.78 5.89 -50.94
C THR A 117 -25.07 4.79 -50.15
N GLY A 118 -24.49 3.82 -50.85
CA GLY A 118 -23.92 2.59 -50.31
C GLY A 118 -24.90 1.41 -50.39
N SER A 119 -24.75 0.40 -49.54
CA SER A 119 -25.47 -0.88 -49.71
C SER A 119 -26.28 -1.31 -48.50
N GLY A 120 -27.41 -1.98 -48.74
CA GLY A 120 -28.21 -2.62 -47.71
C GLY A 120 -28.88 -1.65 -46.74
N ASN A 121 -29.19 -0.42 -47.16
CA ASN A 121 -29.90 0.53 -46.32
C ASN A 121 -31.42 0.36 -46.45
N ALA A 122 -32.15 0.56 -45.37
CA ALA A 122 -33.61 0.55 -45.33
C ALA A 122 -34.12 1.84 -44.66
N GLY A 123 -34.83 2.67 -45.42
CA GLY A 123 -35.23 4.04 -45.08
C GLY A 123 -34.63 5.04 -46.07
N ASP A 124 -34.63 6.32 -45.73
CA ASP A 124 -34.34 7.38 -46.69
C ASP A 124 -33.04 8.15 -46.36
N TYR A 125 -32.35 8.63 -47.39
CA TYR A 125 -31.20 9.53 -47.28
C TYR A 125 -30.04 9.00 -46.40
N ASN A 126 -29.82 7.68 -46.37
CA ASN A 126 -28.69 7.10 -45.65
C ASN A 126 -27.43 7.10 -46.51
N PHE A 127 -26.32 7.54 -45.96
CA PHE A 127 -25.00 7.49 -46.60
C PHE A 127 -24.10 6.52 -45.84
N GLY A 128 -23.83 5.36 -46.44
CA GLY A 128 -23.04 4.27 -45.87
C GLY A 128 -23.75 2.93 -46.06
N SER A 129 -23.69 2.01 -45.10
CA SER A 129 -24.19 0.66 -45.34
C SER A 129 -24.85 0.02 -44.14
N GLY A 130 -25.91 -0.76 -44.39
CA GLY A 130 -26.63 -1.50 -43.36
C GLY A 130 -27.37 -0.61 -42.37
N ASN A 131 -27.81 0.58 -42.76
CA ASN A 131 -28.58 1.46 -41.88
C ASN A 131 -30.08 1.14 -41.97
N PHE A 132 -30.78 1.17 -40.84
CA PHE A 132 -32.23 1.08 -40.73
C PHE A 132 -32.80 2.36 -40.11
N GLY A 133 -33.63 3.09 -40.85
CA GLY A 133 -34.11 4.43 -40.51
C GLY A 133 -33.59 5.47 -41.50
N SER A 134 -33.59 6.76 -41.15
CA SER A 134 -33.38 7.82 -42.14
C SER A 134 -32.29 8.83 -41.78
N GLY A 135 -31.59 9.33 -42.79
CA GLY A 135 -30.60 10.42 -42.65
C GLY A 135 -29.33 10.04 -41.89
N ASN A 136 -28.97 8.75 -41.84
CA ASN A 136 -27.76 8.31 -41.14
C ASN A 136 -26.52 8.45 -42.05
N LEU A 137 -25.41 8.91 -41.47
CA LEU A 137 -24.09 8.95 -42.11
C LEU A 137 -23.15 7.96 -41.38
N GLY A 138 -22.84 6.85 -42.02
CA GLY A 138 -22.01 5.77 -41.49
C GLY A 138 -22.68 4.41 -41.69
N SER A 139 -22.36 3.43 -40.83
CA SER A 139 -22.78 2.03 -41.07
C SER A 139 -23.43 1.39 -39.86
N GLY A 140 -24.43 0.54 -40.10
CA GLY A 140 -25.04 -0.29 -39.06
C GLY A 140 -25.85 0.50 -38.04
N ASN A 141 -26.35 1.69 -38.38
CA ASN A 141 -27.19 2.46 -37.48
C ASN A 141 -28.66 1.99 -37.54
N ILE A 142 -29.33 2.01 -36.39
CA ILE A 142 -30.77 1.78 -36.25
C ILE A 142 -31.38 3.05 -35.63
N GLY A 143 -32.27 3.71 -36.36
CA GLY A 143 -32.83 5.01 -36.01
C GLY A 143 -32.42 6.08 -37.02
N SER A 144 -32.37 7.34 -36.62
CA SER A 144 -32.31 8.46 -37.56
C SER A 144 -31.27 9.50 -37.21
N LEU A 145 -30.73 10.16 -38.23
CA LEU A 145 -29.81 11.31 -38.10
C LEU A 145 -28.55 11.00 -37.28
N ASN A 146 -28.07 9.75 -37.30
CA ASN A 146 -26.83 9.38 -36.63
C ASN A 146 -25.61 9.63 -37.53
N LEU A 147 -24.52 10.12 -36.93
CA LEU A 147 -23.22 10.32 -37.56
C LEU A 147 -22.20 9.38 -36.93
N GLY A 148 -21.82 8.31 -37.61
CA GLY A 148 -20.91 7.26 -37.14
C GLY A 148 -21.51 5.87 -37.33
N GLY A 149 -20.99 4.87 -36.62
CA GLY A 149 -21.40 3.47 -36.83
C GLY A 149 -22.04 2.81 -35.61
N GLY A 150 -22.96 1.88 -35.85
CA GLY A 150 -23.51 1.01 -34.81
C GLY A 150 -24.31 1.74 -33.73
N ASN A 151 -24.94 2.86 -34.06
CA ASN A 151 -25.79 3.56 -33.10
C ASN A 151 -27.22 3.02 -33.14
N PHE A 152 -27.87 2.93 -31.97
CA PHE A 152 -29.28 2.67 -31.81
C PHE A 152 -29.93 3.91 -31.19
N GLY A 153 -30.87 4.54 -31.90
CA GLY A 153 -31.52 5.78 -31.49
C GLY A 153 -31.32 6.90 -32.50
N THR A 154 -31.41 8.16 -32.05
CA THR A 154 -31.44 9.34 -32.91
C THR A 154 -30.36 10.35 -32.54
N LEU A 155 -29.89 11.11 -33.54
CA LEU A 155 -28.98 12.25 -33.34
C LEU A 155 -27.68 11.92 -32.59
N ASN A 156 -27.18 10.67 -32.69
CA ASN A 156 -25.92 10.29 -32.07
C ASN A 156 -24.74 10.66 -32.98
N ILE A 157 -23.67 11.18 -32.38
CA ILE A 157 -22.40 11.50 -33.04
C ILE A 157 -21.30 10.59 -32.50
N ALA A 158 -20.52 9.99 -33.40
CA ALA A 158 -19.62 8.86 -33.20
C ALA A 158 -20.35 7.51 -33.12
N SER A 159 -19.78 6.51 -32.44
CA SER A 159 -20.17 5.10 -32.65
C SER A 159 -20.60 4.37 -31.38
N GLY A 160 -21.45 3.36 -31.57
CA GLY A 160 -21.83 2.42 -30.51
C GLY A 160 -22.69 3.03 -29.41
N ASN A 161 -23.46 4.06 -29.70
CA ASN A 161 -24.39 4.64 -28.72
C ASN A 161 -25.73 3.91 -28.74
N ASN A 162 -26.36 3.76 -27.58
CA ASN A 162 -27.71 3.24 -27.42
C ASN A 162 -28.56 4.24 -26.63
N GLY A 163 -29.34 5.05 -27.34
CA GLY A 163 -30.10 6.19 -26.82
C GLY A 163 -30.09 7.37 -27.80
N ASP A 164 -30.56 8.52 -27.36
CA ASP A 164 -30.75 9.71 -28.20
C ASP A 164 -29.77 10.84 -27.85
N GLY A 165 -29.31 11.57 -28.87
CA GLY A 165 -28.59 12.84 -28.70
C GLY A 165 -27.21 12.74 -28.04
N ASN A 166 -26.53 11.59 -28.15
CA ASN A 166 -25.21 11.42 -27.55
C ASN A 166 -24.09 11.99 -28.44
N PHE A 167 -23.15 12.72 -27.84
CA PHE A 167 -21.92 13.17 -28.48
C PHE A 167 -20.73 12.37 -27.93
N GLY A 168 -20.21 11.43 -28.71
CA GLY A 168 -19.09 10.55 -28.35
C GLY A 168 -19.48 9.08 -28.45
N SER A 169 -18.67 8.16 -27.93
CA SER A 169 -18.80 6.72 -28.24
C SER A 169 -19.19 5.87 -27.04
N GLY A 170 -19.95 4.81 -27.29
CA GLY A 170 -20.26 3.80 -26.28
C GLY A 170 -21.19 4.26 -25.16
N ASN A 171 -22.00 5.31 -25.37
CA ASN A 171 -22.94 5.77 -24.37
C ASN A 171 -24.22 4.91 -24.38
N THR A 172 -24.79 4.65 -23.21
CA THR A 172 -26.12 4.06 -23.03
C THR A 172 -27.00 5.05 -22.28
N GLY A 173 -28.17 5.39 -22.83
CA GLY A 173 -29.01 6.51 -22.39
C GLY A 173 -28.80 7.77 -23.23
N ASP A 174 -29.34 8.89 -22.76
CA ASP A 174 -29.59 10.06 -23.62
C ASP A 174 -28.74 11.30 -23.26
N PHE A 175 -28.46 12.12 -24.26
CA PHE A 175 -27.82 13.44 -24.12
C PHE A 175 -26.47 13.42 -23.40
N ASN A 176 -25.70 12.34 -23.49
CA ASN A 176 -24.37 12.27 -22.91
C ASN A 176 -23.32 12.92 -23.82
N PHE A 177 -22.37 13.64 -23.23
CA PHE A 177 -21.20 14.18 -23.90
C PHE A 177 -19.94 13.48 -23.39
N GLY A 178 -19.18 12.85 -24.28
CA GLY A 178 -18.03 12.02 -23.96
C GLY A 178 -18.31 10.53 -24.22
N GLY A 179 -17.69 9.62 -23.47
CA GLY A 179 -17.72 8.19 -23.83
C GLY A 179 -17.94 7.23 -22.67
N GLY A 180 -18.63 6.12 -22.97
CA GLY A 180 -18.89 5.07 -21.99
C GLY A 180 -19.81 5.48 -20.84
N ASN A 181 -20.63 6.52 -21.01
CA ASN A 181 -21.59 6.92 -19.97
C ASN A 181 -22.82 6.03 -20.00
N ASN A 182 -23.39 5.74 -18.83
CA ASN A 182 -24.63 4.98 -18.65
C ASN A 182 -25.64 5.81 -17.85
N GLY A 183 -26.64 6.37 -18.53
CA GLY A 183 -27.64 7.25 -17.97
C GLY A 183 -27.83 8.50 -18.82
N THR A 184 -28.23 9.62 -18.22
CA THR A 184 -28.64 10.82 -18.94
C THR A 184 -27.79 12.05 -18.60
N LEU A 185 -27.55 12.91 -19.60
CA LEU A 185 -26.92 14.23 -19.40
C LEU A 185 -25.57 14.20 -18.67
N ASN A 186 -24.79 13.13 -18.86
CA ASN A 186 -23.44 13.04 -18.29
C ASN A 186 -22.42 13.71 -19.22
N PHE A 187 -21.52 14.49 -18.66
CA PHE A 187 -20.39 15.10 -19.35
C PHE A 187 -19.08 14.46 -18.86
N GLY A 188 -18.37 13.76 -19.75
CA GLY A 188 -17.09 13.11 -19.48
C GLY A 188 -17.11 11.62 -19.81
N PHE A 189 -16.40 10.80 -19.03
CA PHE A 189 -16.21 9.39 -19.37
C PHE A 189 -16.57 8.43 -18.24
N GLY A 190 -17.26 7.34 -18.59
CA GLY A 190 -17.54 6.25 -17.67
C GLY A 190 -18.47 6.60 -16.51
N ASN A 191 -19.30 7.65 -16.63
CA ASN A 191 -20.23 8.02 -15.57
C ASN A 191 -21.47 7.13 -15.61
N THR A 192 -21.99 6.74 -14.45
CA THR A 192 -23.24 6.00 -14.28
C THR A 192 -24.23 6.82 -13.45
N GLY A 193 -25.41 7.08 -13.98
CA GLY A 193 -26.44 7.93 -13.38
C GLY A 193 -26.74 9.17 -14.22
N GLU A 194 -27.18 10.25 -13.58
CA GLU A 194 -27.65 11.45 -14.29
C GLU A 194 -26.86 12.72 -13.91
N PHE A 195 -26.68 13.62 -14.87
CA PHE A 195 -26.08 14.95 -14.65
C PHE A 195 -24.69 14.94 -14.00
N ASN A 196 -23.87 13.92 -14.26
CA ASN A 196 -22.50 13.88 -13.74
C ASN A 196 -21.53 14.61 -14.67
N PHE A 197 -20.59 15.36 -14.11
CA PHE A 197 -19.48 15.98 -14.81
C PHE A 197 -18.15 15.38 -14.34
N GLY A 198 -17.41 14.71 -15.23
CA GLY A 198 -16.07 14.18 -14.96
C GLY A 198 -15.89 12.71 -15.32
N PHE A 199 -15.19 11.95 -14.49
CA PHE A 199 -14.73 10.59 -14.83
C PHE A 199 -15.17 9.56 -13.79
N GLY A 200 -15.85 8.50 -14.23
CA GLY A 200 -16.12 7.33 -13.38
C GLY A 200 -17.02 7.61 -12.18
N ASN A 201 -17.90 8.62 -12.25
CA ASN A 201 -18.83 8.91 -11.16
C ASN A 201 -20.02 7.95 -11.19
N THR A 202 -20.49 7.52 -10.02
CA THR A 202 -21.67 6.66 -9.84
C THR A 202 -22.69 7.36 -8.95
N GLY A 203 -23.90 7.58 -9.46
CA GLY A 203 -24.98 8.36 -8.83
C GLY A 203 -25.30 9.62 -9.61
N ASN A 204 -25.91 10.62 -8.99
CA ASN A 204 -26.49 11.78 -9.71
C ASN A 204 -25.87 13.12 -9.29
N ASN A 205 -25.76 14.06 -10.23
CA ASN A 205 -25.29 15.43 -9.98
C ASN A 205 -23.87 15.51 -9.38
N ASN A 206 -22.99 14.55 -9.68
CA ASN A 206 -21.61 14.59 -9.18
C ASN A 206 -20.70 15.37 -10.13
N ILE A 207 -19.78 16.17 -9.59
CA ILE A 207 -18.76 16.89 -10.37
C ILE A 207 -17.39 16.44 -9.88
N GLY A 208 -16.75 15.50 -10.58
CA GLY A 208 -15.54 14.91 -10.02
C GLY A 208 -14.96 13.67 -10.71
N ILE A 209 -14.11 12.98 -9.96
CA ILE A 209 -13.49 11.72 -10.36
C ILE A 209 -13.81 10.65 -9.31
N GLY A 210 -14.40 9.54 -9.75
CA GLY A 210 -14.62 8.34 -8.95
C GLY A 210 -15.66 8.47 -7.84
N MET A 211 -16.51 9.51 -7.87
CA MET A 211 -17.50 9.78 -6.83
C MET A 211 -18.55 8.67 -6.77
N THR A 212 -19.01 8.30 -5.58
CA THR A 212 -20.14 7.38 -5.39
C THR A 212 -21.15 8.00 -4.44
N GLY A 213 -22.35 8.34 -4.95
CA GLY A 213 -23.41 9.04 -4.22
C GLY A 213 -24.04 10.14 -5.08
N ASN A 214 -24.78 11.08 -4.47
CA ASN A 214 -25.47 12.15 -5.20
C ASN A 214 -24.98 13.54 -4.74
N GLY A 215 -24.86 14.49 -5.67
CA GLY A 215 -24.53 15.89 -5.40
C GLY A 215 -23.09 16.12 -4.90
N GLN A 216 -22.18 15.18 -5.14
CA GLN A 216 -20.82 15.27 -4.62
C GLN A 216 -19.91 16.05 -5.59
N ILE A 217 -18.99 16.86 -5.07
CA ILE A 217 -18.03 17.61 -5.88
C ILE A 217 -16.61 17.27 -5.40
N GLY A 218 -15.71 16.85 -6.29
CA GLY A 218 -14.30 16.64 -5.97
C GLY A 218 -13.69 15.34 -6.54
N ILE A 219 -12.84 14.69 -5.74
CA ILE A 219 -12.21 13.42 -6.10
C ILE A 219 -12.45 12.46 -4.95
N GLN A 220 -13.06 11.31 -5.22
CA GLN A 220 -13.28 10.29 -4.20
C GLN A 220 -12.02 9.45 -4.02
N LEU A 221 -11.18 9.84 -3.06
CA LEU A 221 -10.00 9.05 -2.68
C LEU A 221 -10.26 8.10 -1.50
N ASN A 222 -11.51 7.95 -1.06
CA ASN A 222 -11.85 6.94 -0.06
C ASN A 222 -12.31 5.67 -0.76
N SER A 223 -11.76 4.52 -0.37
CA SER A 223 -12.16 3.19 -0.84
C SER A 223 -12.57 2.33 0.35
N GLY A 224 -13.68 1.60 0.22
CA GLY A 224 -14.33 0.87 1.31
C GLY A 224 -15.49 1.66 1.94
N THR A 225 -15.98 1.22 3.09
CA THR A 225 -17.25 1.71 3.66
C THR A 225 -17.05 2.49 4.96
N GLY A 226 -17.91 3.49 5.21
CA GLY A 226 -17.91 4.23 6.49
C GLY A 226 -16.68 5.12 6.76
N ASN A 227 -15.84 5.38 5.75
CA ASN A 227 -14.70 6.28 5.89
C ASN A 227 -15.14 7.75 5.91
N ILE A 228 -14.57 8.55 6.82
CA ILE A 228 -14.81 10.00 6.96
C ILE A 228 -13.48 10.73 6.72
N GLY A 229 -13.45 11.70 5.80
CA GLY A 229 -12.24 12.46 5.43
C GLY A 229 -11.77 12.11 4.02
N PHE A 230 -10.46 12.01 3.76
CA PHE A 230 -9.91 11.92 2.39
C PHE A 230 -8.71 10.98 2.28
N GLY A 231 -8.67 10.15 1.23
CA GLY A 231 -7.54 9.24 0.96
C GLY A 231 -7.56 7.95 1.77
N ASN A 232 -8.65 7.64 2.48
CA ASN A 232 -8.73 6.46 3.34
C ASN A 232 -9.07 5.19 2.56
N SER A 233 -8.38 4.08 2.81
CA SER A 233 -8.64 2.77 2.21
C SER A 233 -9.00 1.74 3.29
N GLY A 234 -10.02 0.92 3.06
CA GLY A 234 -10.57 -0.02 4.06
C GLY A 234 -11.85 0.55 4.69
N ASN A 235 -12.19 0.17 5.92
CA ASN A 235 -13.49 0.55 6.50
C ASN A 235 -13.37 1.41 7.75
N ASN A 236 -14.37 2.27 7.96
CA ASN A 236 -14.57 3.01 9.21
C ASN A 236 -13.38 3.89 9.64
N ASN A 237 -12.53 4.32 8.72
CA ASN A 237 -11.41 5.21 9.02
C ASN A 237 -11.86 6.67 9.07
N ILE A 238 -11.38 7.44 10.03
CA ILE A 238 -11.67 8.86 10.20
C ILE A 238 -10.38 9.67 10.06
N GLY A 239 -10.35 10.65 9.16
CA GLY A 239 -9.20 11.52 8.91
C GLY A 239 -8.63 11.34 7.52
N PHE A 240 -7.31 11.25 7.37
CA PHE A 240 -6.66 11.32 6.05
C PHE A 240 -5.66 10.21 5.81
N PHE A 241 -5.69 9.63 4.61
CA PHE A 241 -4.70 8.66 4.14
C PHE A 241 -4.50 7.45 5.08
N ASN A 242 -5.52 7.05 5.84
CA ASN A 242 -5.46 5.85 6.66
C ASN A 242 -5.76 4.60 5.82
N SER A 243 -5.17 3.47 6.18
CA SER A 243 -5.38 2.18 5.51
C SER A 243 -5.70 1.07 6.51
N GLY A 244 -6.70 0.24 6.21
CA GLY A 244 -7.18 -0.83 7.10
C GLY A 244 -8.52 -0.44 7.75
N ASP A 245 -8.76 -0.85 8.99
CA ASP A 245 -10.09 -0.72 9.62
C ASP A 245 -10.08 0.12 10.90
N GLY A 246 -11.00 1.09 11.01
CA GLY A 246 -11.27 1.81 12.25
C GLY A 246 -10.16 2.75 12.74
N ASN A 247 -9.26 3.21 11.88
CA ASN A 247 -8.20 4.12 12.28
C ASN A 247 -8.71 5.57 12.37
N ILE A 248 -8.20 6.35 13.33
CA ILE A 248 -8.55 7.76 13.54
C ILE A 248 -7.28 8.61 13.46
N GLY A 249 -7.21 9.55 12.52
CA GLY A 249 -6.12 10.50 12.37
C GLY A 249 -5.51 10.46 10.96
N PHE A 250 -4.19 10.37 10.86
CA PHE A 250 -3.47 10.55 9.59
C PHE A 250 -2.47 9.43 9.34
N PHE A 251 -2.43 8.90 8.11
CA PHE A 251 -1.41 7.94 7.66
C PHE A 251 -1.28 6.67 8.51
N ASN A 252 -2.32 6.30 9.27
CA ASN A 252 -2.27 5.08 10.05
C ASN A 252 -2.53 3.86 9.16
N SER A 253 -1.89 2.73 9.46
CA SER A 253 -2.05 1.47 8.75
C SER A 253 -2.37 0.32 9.71
N GLY A 254 -3.33 -0.53 9.36
CA GLY A 254 -3.78 -1.64 10.21
C GLY A 254 -5.12 -1.32 10.87
N ASN A 255 -5.30 -1.67 12.14
CA ASN A 255 -6.61 -1.67 12.79
C ASN A 255 -6.68 -0.83 14.06
N GLY A 256 -7.66 0.05 14.17
CA GLY A 256 -7.99 0.76 15.41
C GLY A 256 -6.92 1.70 15.94
N ASN A 257 -5.96 2.15 15.10
CA ASN A 257 -4.93 3.07 15.54
C ASN A 257 -5.47 4.51 15.63
N THR A 258 -4.99 5.28 16.61
CA THR A 258 -5.37 6.68 16.80
C THR A 258 -4.13 7.58 16.80
N GLY A 259 -4.08 8.59 15.93
CA GLY A 259 -3.00 9.58 15.85
C GLY A 259 -2.36 9.65 14.46
N PHE A 260 -1.03 9.65 14.39
CA PHE A 260 -0.29 9.87 13.14
C PHE A 260 0.70 8.73 12.84
N GLY A 261 0.59 8.15 11.64
CA GLY A 261 1.63 7.27 11.11
C GLY A 261 1.85 5.99 11.91
N ASN A 262 0.86 5.52 12.68
CA ASN A 262 0.98 4.28 13.42
C ASN A 262 0.70 3.07 12.51
N ALA A 263 1.43 1.97 12.71
CA ALA A 263 1.28 0.73 11.95
C ALA A 263 0.99 -0.46 12.87
N GLY A 264 -0.01 -1.27 12.52
CA GLY A 264 -0.42 -2.45 13.28
C GLY A 264 -1.76 -2.25 13.99
N ASN A 265 -1.89 -2.60 15.27
CA ASN A 265 -3.19 -2.67 15.95
C ASN A 265 -3.28 -1.82 17.23
N ILE A 266 -4.29 -0.96 17.33
CA ILE A 266 -4.68 -0.27 18.58
C ILE A 266 -3.51 0.55 19.16
N ASN A 267 -2.67 1.13 18.31
CA ASN A 267 -1.62 2.03 18.76
C ASN A 267 -2.18 3.46 18.87
N THR A 268 -1.73 4.21 19.87
CA THR A 268 -2.14 5.61 20.10
C THR A 268 -0.93 6.54 20.10
N GLY A 269 -0.96 7.62 19.33
CA GLY A 269 0.10 8.63 19.29
C GLY A 269 0.77 8.71 17.91
N PHE A 270 2.11 8.72 17.87
CA PHE A 270 2.87 9.04 16.65
C PHE A 270 3.86 7.93 16.31
N TRP A 271 3.85 7.46 15.07
CA TRP A 271 4.88 6.57 14.51
C TRP A 271 5.11 5.26 15.29
N ASN A 272 4.11 4.76 16.00
CA ASN A 272 4.23 3.49 16.71
C ASN A 272 4.02 2.31 15.75
N ALA A 273 4.76 1.22 15.93
CA ALA A 273 4.65 0.01 15.14
C ALA A 273 4.37 -1.22 16.03
N GLY A 274 3.48 -2.11 15.61
CA GLY A 274 3.13 -3.32 16.37
C GLY A 274 1.75 -3.20 17.00
N SER A 275 1.58 -3.43 18.30
CA SER A 275 0.26 -3.45 18.92
C SER A 275 0.22 -2.79 20.30
N LEU A 276 -0.90 -2.12 20.63
CA LEU A 276 -1.16 -1.54 21.96
C LEU A 276 -0.11 -0.54 22.46
N ASN A 277 0.73 0.02 21.58
CA ASN A 277 1.71 1.02 21.99
C ASN A 277 1.05 2.39 22.12
N THR A 278 1.40 3.12 23.17
CA THR A 278 0.95 4.49 23.41
C THR A 278 2.13 5.43 23.55
N GLY A 279 2.18 6.49 22.76
CA GLY A 279 3.22 7.51 22.81
C GLY A 279 3.88 7.74 21.45
N PHE A 280 5.21 7.72 21.39
CA PHE A 280 5.96 8.16 20.21
C PHE A 280 7.01 7.14 19.78
N GLY A 281 6.94 6.67 18.54
CA GLY A 281 8.04 5.93 17.90
C GLY A 281 8.36 4.59 18.53
N SER A 282 7.43 4.00 19.29
CA SER A 282 7.65 2.72 19.97
C SER A 282 7.32 1.54 19.05
N ALA A 283 8.07 0.46 19.16
CA ALA A 283 7.94 -0.74 18.34
C ALA A 283 7.74 -2.00 19.20
N GLY A 284 6.77 -2.84 18.84
CA GLY A 284 6.48 -4.10 19.54
C GLY A 284 5.09 -4.08 20.18
N ASN A 285 4.95 -4.57 21.43
CA ASN A 285 3.64 -4.76 22.06
C ASN A 285 3.49 -4.03 23.40
N GLY A 286 2.48 -3.18 23.54
CA GLY A 286 2.06 -2.67 24.85
C GLY A 286 3.05 -1.71 25.51
N ASN A 287 3.88 -1.01 24.73
CA ASN A 287 4.81 -0.03 25.28
C ASN A 287 4.12 1.32 25.53
N LEU A 288 4.44 1.98 26.65
CA LEU A 288 3.93 3.30 27.02
C LEU A 288 5.09 4.29 27.13
N GLY A 289 5.30 5.15 26.14
CA GLY A 289 6.46 6.02 26.19
C GLY A 289 6.99 6.50 24.85
N ILE A 290 8.30 6.66 24.79
CA ILE A 290 9.00 7.27 23.67
C ILE A 290 10.13 6.33 23.24
N PHE A 291 10.11 5.87 21.99
CA PHE A 291 11.15 5.04 21.37
C PHE A 291 11.46 3.76 22.15
N ASP A 292 10.45 3.14 22.75
CA ASP A 292 10.60 1.85 23.41
C ASP A 292 10.47 0.70 22.39
N GLY A 293 11.32 -0.32 22.50
CA GLY A 293 11.34 -1.51 21.65
C GLY A 293 11.04 -2.79 22.44
N GLY A 294 10.24 -3.70 21.88
CA GLY A 294 9.89 -4.96 22.54
C GLY A 294 8.52 -4.89 23.20
N ASN A 295 8.36 -5.44 24.41
CA ASN A 295 7.05 -5.66 25.00
C ASN A 295 6.90 -5.05 26.41
N SER A 296 5.78 -4.36 26.64
CA SER A 296 5.32 -3.88 27.94
C SER A 296 6.30 -2.95 28.66
N ASN A 297 7.12 -2.20 27.92
CA ASN A 297 8.02 -1.21 28.51
C ASN A 297 7.29 0.11 28.80
N SER A 298 7.75 0.86 29.79
CA SER A 298 7.19 2.16 30.16
C SER A 298 8.30 3.20 30.35
N GLY A 299 8.17 4.38 29.74
CA GLY A 299 9.14 5.47 29.86
C GLY A 299 9.76 5.87 28.53
N SER A 300 11.07 5.70 28.35
CA SER A 300 11.72 6.05 27.08
C SER A 300 12.96 5.22 26.77
N PHE A 301 13.18 4.93 25.49
CA PHE A 301 14.37 4.26 24.97
C PHE A 301 14.65 2.88 25.60
N ASN A 302 13.65 2.24 26.19
CA ASN A 302 13.83 0.91 26.76
C ASN A 302 13.69 -0.16 25.67
N VAL A 303 14.54 -1.18 25.70
CA VAL A 303 14.52 -2.29 24.73
C VAL A 303 14.42 -3.63 25.46
N GLY A 304 13.42 -4.45 25.13
CA GLY A 304 13.22 -5.77 25.72
C GLY A 304 11.85 -5.90 26.35
N PHE A 305 11.77 -6.41 27.58
CA PHE A 305 10.52 -6.80 28.23
C PHE A 305 10.31 -6.12 29.58
N GLN A 306 9.16 -5.48 29.81
CA GLN A 306 8.76 -4.97 31.12
C GLN A 306 9.75 -4.01 31.81
N ASN A 307 10.53 -3.27 31.04
CA ASN A 307 11.43 -2.27 31.60
C ASN A 307 10.68 -0.97 31.89
N THR A 308 11.00 -0.30 33.00
CA THR A 308 10.43 1.00 33.37
C THR A 308 11.51 2.05 33.59
N GLY A 309 11.36 3.23 32.99
CA GLY A 309 12.29 4.35 33.12
C GLY A 309 12.96 4.70 31.80
N PHE A 310 14.29 4.88 31.79
CA PHE A 310 15.00 5.41 30.63
C PHE A 310 16.16 4.51 30.19
N GLY A 311 16.20 4.12 28.92
CA GLY A 311 17.38 3.52 28.32
C GLY A 311 17.77 2.16 28.87
N ASN A 312 16.84 1.40 29.45
CA ASN A 312 17.14 0.06 29.96
C ASN A 312 17.06 -1.00 28.85
N SER A 313 17.90 -2.04 28.93
CA SER A 313 17.90 -3.16 27.98
C SER A 313 17.82 -4.52 28.70
N GLY A 314 17.00 -5.45 28.19
CA GLY A 314 16.79 -6.77 28.80
C GLY A 314 15.39 -6.90 29.40
N ALA A 315 15.24 -7.56 30.55
CA ALA A 315 13.91 -7.81 31.14
C ALA A 315 13.73 -7.26 32.56
N GLY A 316 12.62 -6.56 32.81
CA GLY A 316 12.18 -6.22 34.17
C GLY A 316 13.05 -5.18 34.90
N ASN A 317 13.84 -4.39 34.19
CA ASN A 317 14.68 -3.37 34.82
C ASN A 317 13.88 -2.10 35.15
N THR A 318 14.20 -1.44 36.26
CA THR A 318 13.61 -0.16 36.66
C THR A 318 14.68 0.90 36.89
N GLY A 319 14.51 2.09 36.32
CA GLY A 319 15.44 3.22 36.48
C GLY A 319 16.11 3.62 35.17
N PHE A 320 17.42 3.83 35.18
CA PHE A 320 18.15 4.45 34.08
C PHE A 320 19.31 3.57 33.62
N PHE A 321 19.42 3.33 32.32
CA PHE A 321 20.59 2.71 31.68
C PHE A 321 20.98 1.33 32.23
N ASN A 322 20.04 0.56 32.78
CA ASN A 322 20.34 -0.79 33.27
C ASN A 322 20.31 -1.81 32.12
N GLY A 323 21.27 -2.73 32.09
CA GLY A 323 21.38 -3.82 31.13
C GLY A 323 21.31 -5.20 31.79
N GLY A 324 20.60 -6.14 31.18
CA GLY A 324 20.37 -7.48 31.73
C GLY A 324 18.99 -7.58 32.38
N ASP A 325 18.82 -8.33 33.47
CA ASP A 325 17.49 -8.65 34.00
C ASP A 325 17.26 -8.19 35.45
N SER A 326 16.09 -7.64 35.74
CA SER A 326 15.59 -7.31 37.09
C SER A 326 16.48 -6.35 37.89
N ASN A 327 17.20 -5.45 37.21
CA ASN A 327 18.01 -4.44 37.89
C ASN A 327 17.18 -3.21 38.26
N THR A 328 17.47 -2.60 39.42
CA THR A 328 16.85 -1.35 39.86
C THR A 328 17.91 -0.29 40.15
N GLY A 329 17.78 0.89 39.55
CA GLY A 329 18.64 2.04 39.81
C GLY A 329 19.32 2.59 38.56
N PHE A 330 20.62 2.87 38.62
CA PHE A 330 21.35 3.59 37.56
C PHE A 330 22.54 2.81 37.01
N ALA A 331 22.57 2.56 35.71
CA ALA A 331 23.73 1.98 35.00
C ALA A 331 24.24 0.65 35.58
N ASN A 332 23.35 -0.23 36.00
CA ASN A 332 23.71 -1.59 36.42
C ASN A 332 23.74 -2.54 35.21
N ALA A 333 24.65 -3.51 35.18
CA ALA A 333 24.77 -4.54 34.15
C ALA A 333 24.75 -5.95 34.75
N GLY A 334 24.03 -6.88 34.15
CA GLY A 334 23.85 -8.25 34.64
C GLY A 334 22.48 -8.44 35.29
N ASN A 335 22.34 -9.25 36.34
CA ASN A 335 21.02 -9.62 36.85
C ASN A 335 20.80 -9.25 38.32
N VAL A 336 19.59 -8.83 38.67
CA VAL A 336 19.11 -8.64 40.05
C VAL A 336 19.98 -7.66 40.86
N ASN A 337 20.51 -6.62 40.21
CA ASN A 337 21.30 -5.60 40.89
C ASN A 337 20.43 -4.42 41.34
N THR A 338 20.67 -3.89 42.54
CA THR A 338 20.03 -2.68 43.06
C THR A 338 21.07 -1.61 43.39
N GLY A 339 20.88 -0.38 42.92
CA GLY A 339 21.78 0.75 43.19
C GLY A 339 22.42 1.30 41.93
N PHE A 340 23.72 1.56 41.91
CA PHE A 340 24.37 2.22 40.77
C PHE A 340 25.71 1.64 40.33
N PHE A 341 25.95 1.58 39.02
CA PHE A 341 27.21 1.13 38.44
C PHE A 341 27.66 -0.28 38.89
N ASN A 342 26.71 -1.17 39.21
CA ASN A 342 27.02 -2.55 39.56
C ASN A 342 27.12 -3.42 38.30
N ALA A 343 28.03 -4.40 38.30
CA ALA A 343 28.21 -5.37 37.23
C ALA A 343 28.22 -6.80 37.77
N GLY A 344 27.49 -7.71 37.12
CA GLY A 344 27.36 -9.11 37.53
C GLY A 344 25.98 -9.40 38.12
N ASP A 345 25.89 -10.30 39.09
CA ASP A 345 24.59 -10.81 39.56
C ASP A 345 24.35 -10.55 41.05
N ILE A 346 23.13 -10.16 41.44
CA ILE A 346 22.68 -10.07 42.84
C ILE A 346 23.54 -9.09 43.67
N ASN A 347 23.79 -7.89 43.15
CA ASN A 347 24.52 -6.85 43.90
C ASN A 347 23.59 -5.77 44.47
N THR A 348 23.87 -5.27 45.67
CA THR A 348 23.15 -4.11 46.25
C THR A 348 24.12 -3.04 46.75
N GLY A 349 24.04 -1.84 46.16
CA GLY A 349 24.91 -0.72 46.52
C GLY A 349 25.52 -0.06 45.29
N GLY A 350 26.83 0.12 45.20
CA GLY A 350 27.40 0.76 44.02
C GLY A 350 28.86 0.47 43.68
N PHE A 351 29.16 0.48 42.38
CA PHE A 351 30.47 0.12 41.84
C PHE A 351 30.93 -1.30 42.21
N ASP A 352 29.98 -2.22 42.43
CA ASP A 352 30.29 -3.62 42.72
C ASP A 352 30.49 -4.44 41.44
N GLY A 353 31.40 -5.42 41.49
CA GLY A 353 31.68 -6.37 40.42
C GLY A 353 31.58 -7.82 40.92
N GLY A 354 31.05 -8.72 40.09
CA GLY A 354 30.92 -10.16 40.40
C GLY A 354 29.50 -10.57 40.84
N SER A 355 29.38 -11.76 41.42
CA SER A 355 28.10 -12.29 41.91
C SER A 355 28.00 -12.14 43.43
N LEU A 356 26.87 -11.64 43.94
CA LEU A 356 26.53 -11.50 45.36
C LEU A 356 27.44 -10.52 46.16
N ASN A 357 27.30 -9.23 45.89
CA ASN A 357 27.92 -8.17 46.70
C ASN A 357 26.87 -7.27 47.37
N THR A 358 27.23 -6.75 48.53
CA THR A 358 26.51 -5.63 49.13
C THR A 358 27.51 -4.53 49.54
N GLY A 359 27.14 -3.25 49.41
CA GLY A 359 28.01 -2.13 49.78
C GLY A 359 28.58 -1.34 48.60
N PHE A 360 29.86 -0.95 48.66
CA PHE A 360 30.49 -0.19 47.57
C PHE A 360 31.87 -0.72 47.21
N PHE A 361 32.19 -0.71 45.91
CA PHE A 361 33.49 -1.07 45.34
C PHE A 361 33.95 -2.52 45.63
N SER A 362 33.03 -3.47 45.74
CA SER A 362 33.37 -4.90 45.95
C SER A 362 33.48 -5.64 44.62
N ALA A 363 34.69 -6.02 44.20
CA ALA A 363 34.93 -6.72 42.93
C ALA A 363 34.99 -8.27 43.03
N LEU A 364 34.91 -8.83 44.24
CA LEU A 364 35.04 -10.27 44.49
C LEU A 364 33.73 -10.81 45.06
N THR A 365 33.22 -11.91 44.50
CA THR A 365 32.08 -12.66 45.05
C THR A 365 32.33 -12.99 46.52
N GLN A 366 31.54 -12.38 47.39
CA GLN A 366 31.69 -12.55 48.83
C GLN A 366 30.99 -13.86 49.25
N SER A 367 31.65 -14.64 50.10
CA SER A 367 31.06 -15.88 50.65
C SER A 367 29.88 -15.61 51.60
N GLY A 368 29.55 -14.33 51.88
CA GLY A 368 28.43 -13.90 52.70
C GLY A 368 28.24 -12.37 52.65
N ALA A 369 27.08 -11.87 53.07
CA ALA A 369 26.70 -10.45 52.95
C ALA A 369 27.56 -9.53 53.84
N ASN A 370 28.41 -8.68 53.25
CA ASN A 370 29.00 -7.54 53.96
C ASN A 370 28.32 -6.23 53.52
N SER A 371 28.05 -5.27 54.41
CA SER A 371 27.51 -3.96 54.01
C SER A 371 28.46 -2.81 54.37
N GLY A 372 28.48 -1.74 53.57
CA GLY A 372 29.34 -0.58 53.80
C GLY A 372 30.65 -0.60 53.00
N PHE A 373 31.73 -0.02 53.52
CA PHE A 373 32.95 0.31 52.75
C PHE A 373 34.19 -0.41 53.29
N GLY A 374 34.97 -1.05 52.39
CA GLY A 374 36.31 -1.54 52.70
C GLY A 374 36.39 -2.69 53.72
N ASN A 375 35.32 -3.47 53.89
CA ASN A 375 35.34 -4.63 54.78
C ASN A 375 36.07 -5.85 54.15
N LEU A 376 36.75 -6.65 54.95
CA LEU A 376 37.44 -7.88 54.56
C LEU A 376 36.89 -9.09 55.33
N GLY A 377 36.38 -10.12 54.66
CA GLY A 377 35.77 -11.29 55.32
C GLY A 377 34.28 -11.45 54.98
N THR A 378 33.49 -12.12 55.83
CA THR A 378 32.01 -12.22 55.67
C THR A 378 31.25 -11.73 56.90
N GLY A 379 30.03 -11.23 56.72
CA GLY A 379 29.14 -10.79 57.80
C GLY A 379 29.45 -9.40 58.39
N ASN A 380 30.37 -8.64 57.78
CA ASN A 380 30.81 -7.34 58.29
C ASN A 380 29.89 -6.19 57.83
N SER A 381 29.61 -5.23 58.70
CA SER A 381 28.84 -4.01 58.39
C SER A 381 29.57 -2.73 58.84
N GLY A 382 29.49 -1.66 58.05
CA GLY A 382 30.12 -0.37 58.38
C GLY A 382 31.39 -0.09 57.57
N TRP A 383 32.46 0.39 58.21
CA TRP A 383 33.69 0.86 57.54
C TRP A 383 34.92 0.08 57.97
N GLY A 384 35.64 -0.52 57.02
CA GLY A 384 37.00 -1.02 57.22
C GLY A 384 37.14 -2.19 58.20
N ASN A 385 36.09 -2.97 58.45
CA ASN A 385 36.15 -4.09 59.39
C ASN A 385 36.78 -5.33 58.74
N SER A 386 37.49 -6.15 59.52
CA SER A 386 38.14 -7.38 59.04
C SER A 386 37.77 -8.58 59.92
N ASP A 387 37.04 -9.55 59.35
CA ASP A 387 36.75 -10.85 59.99
C ASP A 387 37.06 -12.02 59.04
N PRO A 388 38.26 -12.62 59.13
CA PRO A 388 38.60 -13.79 58.34
C PRO A 388 37.77 -15.04 58.66
N SER A 389 37.10 -15.09 59.81
CA SER A 389 36.35 -16.25 60.32
C SER A 389 34.86 -16.23 59.99
N GLY A 390 34.34 -15.07 59.55
CA GLY A 390 33.03 -14.93 58.94
C GLY A 390 31.81 -14.81 59.86
N THR A 391 32.04 -14.46 61.13
CA THR A 391 31.01 -14.23 62.16
C THR A 391 30.44 -12.81 62.18
N GLY A 392 31.15 -11.86 61.56
CA GLY A 392 30.70 -10.50 61.31
C GLY A 392 31.10 -9.49 62.39
N ASN A 393 31.61 -8.34 61.96
CA ASN A 393 31.81 -7.15 62.79
C ASN A 393 30.82 -6.03 62.40
N SER A 394 30.63 -5.04 63.27
CA SER A 394 29.83 -3.83 62.99
C SER A 394 30.52 -2.55 63.45
N GLY A 395 30.38 -1.46 62.69
CA GLY A 395 30.95 -0.15 63.04
C GLY A 395 32.21 0.16 62.23
N PHE A 396 33.29 0.62 62.86
CA PHE A 396 34.47 1.19 62.21
C PHE A 396 35.75 0.46 62.61
N PHE A 397 36.49 -0.07 61.63
CA PHE A 397 37.85 -0.60 61.75
C PHE A 397 38.03 -1.72 62.79
N ASN A 398 37.00 -2.51 63.07
CA ASN A 398 37.14 -3.65 63.98
C ASN A 398 37.83 -4.83 63.28
N THR A 399 38.68 -5.57 64.01
CA THR A 399 39.41 -6.74 63.51
C THR A 399 39.12 -7.96 64.39
N GLY A 400 38.94 -9.13 63.79
CA GLY A 400 38.62 -10.38 64.50
C GLY A 400 37.13 -10.70 64.44
N ASN A 401 36.66 -11.49 65.41
CA ASN A 401 35.33 -12.12 65.40
C ASN A 401 34.30 -11.36 66.25
N GLY A 402 33.16 -10.99 65.67
CA GLY A 402 31.97 -10.56 66.44
C GLY A 402 32.01 -9.18 67.09
N ASN A 403 32.92 -8.29 66.72
CA ASN A 403 33.10 -7.01 67.40
C ASN A 403 32.13 -5.92 66.92
N SER A 404 31.83 -4.97 67.80
CA SER A 404 30.97 -3.81 67.52
C SER A 404 31.59 -2.50 68.04
N GLY A 405 31.41 -1.39 67.32
CA GLY A 405 31.93 -0.08 67.71
C GLY A 405 33.13 0.34 66.89
N PHE A 406 34.19 0.86 67.52
CA PHE A 406 35.31 1.49 66.84
C PHE A 406 36.65 0.85 67.23
N SER A 407 37.38 0.35 66.23
CA SER A 407 38.76 -0.15 66.34
C SER A 407 38.97 -1.21 67.43
N ASN A 408 38.00 -2.09 67.67
CA ASN A 408 38.19 -3.21 68.58
C ASN A 408 38.94 -4.35 67.86
N ALA A 409 39.82 -5.05 68.58
CA ALA A 409 40.63 -6.15 68.07
C ALA A 409 40.40 -7.42 68.90
N GLY A 410 39.64 -8.36 68.34
CA GLY A 410 39.45 -9.69 68.89
C GLY A 410 40.43 -10.72 68.34
N PRO A 411 40.61 -11.87 69.01
CA PRO A 411 41.34 -13.00 68.45
C PRO A 411 40.69 -13.48 67.13
N THR A 412 41.51 -14.05 66.24
CA THR A 412 41.07 -14.45 64.88
C THR A 412 40.28 -15.76 64.83
N MET A 413 40.40 -16.61 65.85
CA MET A 413 39.77 -17.94 65.91
C MET A 413 38.89 -18.17 67.15
N LEU A 414 38.86 -17.21 68.08
CA LEU A 414 37.99 -17.23 69.26
C LEU A 414 37.00 -16.05 69.16
N PRO A 415 35.82 -16.15 69.80
CA PRO A 415 34.88 -15.05 69.79
C PRO A 415 35.49 -13.79 70.44
N GLY A 416 35.61 -12.71 69.66
CA GLY A 416 36.10 -11.42 70.15
C GLY A 416 35.02 -10.66 70.90
N PHE A 417 33.81 -10.54 70.33
CA PHE A 417 32.61 -9.95 70.95
C PHE A 417 32.88 -8.67 71.77
N ASN A 418 33.84 -7.85 71.32
CA ASN A 418 34.14 -6.59 71.98
C ASN A 418 33.12 -5.54 71.55
N SER A 419 32.76 -4.64 72.46
CA SER A 419 31.87 -3.51 72.21
C SER A 419 32.46 -2.21 72.74
N GLY A 420 32.35 -1.13 71.97
CA GLY A 420 32.84 0.19 72.35
C GLY A 420 34.07 0.62 71.54
N PHE A 421 35.08 1.21 72.20
CA PHE A 421 36.23 1.85 71.54
C PHE A 421 37.55 1.19 71.92
N GLY A 422 38.27 0.65 70.93
CA GLY A 422 39.68 0.29 71.09
C GLY A 422 39.96 -0.87 72.06
N ASN A 423 39.01 -1.76 72.30
CA ASN A 423 39.23 -2.91 73.19
C ASN A 423 40.00 -4.03 72.48
N ILE A 424 40.90 -4.71 73.20
CA ILE A 424 41.73 -5.81 72.71
C ILE A 424 41.48 -7.06 73.55
N GLY A 425 41.21 -8.21 72.91
CA GLY A 425 40.93 -9.48 73.58
C GLY A 425 39.49 -9.94 73.37
N SER A 426 38.85 -10.51 74.39
CA SER A 426 37.54 -11.17 74.23
C SER A 426 36.50 -10.66 75.23
N PHE A 427 35.24 -10.50 74.79
CA PHE A 427 34.09 -10.14 75.64
C PHE A 427 34.26 -8.82 76.42
N ASN A 428 34.99 -7.86 75.86
CA ASN A 428 35.18 -6.57 76.52
C ASN A 428 34.11 -5.55 76.13
N ALA A 429 33.68 -4.72 77.07
CA ALA A 429 32.74 -3.63 76.85
C ALA A 429 33.28 -2.32 77.42
N GLY A 430 33.38 -1.28 76.59
CA GLY A 430 33.79 0.06 77.01
C GLY A 430 34.95 0.62 76.20
N ILE A 431 35.93 1.24 76.84
CA ILE A 431 36.98 2.03 76.17
C ILE A 431 38.35 1.50 76.56
N ALA A 432 39.16 1.12 75.56
CA ALA A 432 40.57 0.78 75.68
C ALA A 432 40.89 -0.32 76.71
N ASN A 433 40.00 -1.31 76.88
CA ASN A 433 40.27 -2.47 77.73
C ASN A 433 41.17 -3.49 77.01
N SER A 434 42.05 -4.18 77.72
CA SER A 434 42.98 -5.18 77.16
C SER A 434 43.01 -6.46 77.99
N GLY A 435 42.35 -7.52 77.51
CA GLY A 435 42.22 -8.79 78.22
C GLY A 435 40.86 -9.44 77.97
N ASN A 436 40.31 -10.20 78.92
CA ASN A 436 39.03 -10.88 78.73
C ASN A 436 37.97 -10.51 79.78
N ASN A 437 36.71 -10.47 79.37
CA ASN A 437 35.56 -10.19 80.23
C ASN A 437 35.68 -8.85 80.98
N LEU A 438 36.21 -7.82 80.32
CA LEU A 438 36.43 -6.51 80.94
C LEU A 438 35.26 -5.56 80.66
N ALA A 439 34.86 -4.77 81.66
CA ALA A 439 33.83 -3.74 81.51
C ALA A 439 34.29 -2.38 82.04
N GLY A 440 34.28 -1.33 81.22
CA GLY A 440 34.58 0.04 81.63
C GLY A 440 35.73 0.66 80.85
N ILE A 441 36.65 1.37 81.51
CA ILE A 441 37.66 2.22 80.85
C ILE A 441 39.07 1.78 81.23
N SER A 442 39.89 1.42 80.24
CA SER A 442 41.32 1.15 80.39
C SER A 442 41.67 0.09 81.44
N ASN A 443 40.85 -0.97 81.55
CA ASN A 443 41.19 -2.11 82.39
C ASN A 443 42.10 -3.10 81.64
N SER A 444 42.93 -3.84 82.36
CA SER A 444 43.79 -4.91 81.81
C SER A 444 43.79 -6.15 82.70
N GLY A 445 43.88 -7.34 82.12
CA GLY A 445 43.74 -8.63 82.84
C GLY A 445 42.40 -9.31 82.51
N ASP A 446 41.90 -10.14 83.41
CA ASP A 446 40.64 -10.88 83.22
C ASP A 446 39.56 -10.51 84.26
N ASP A 447 38.29 -10.63 83.89
CA ASP A 447 37.11 -10.54 84.78
C ASP A 447 37.03 -9.26 85.64
N SER A 448 37.47 -8.13 85.09
CA SER A 448 37.56 -6.86 85.82
C SER A 448 36.58 -5.78 85.30
N SER A 449 36.11 -4.92 86.21
CA SER A 449 35.19 -3.83 85.88
C SER A 449 35.57 -2.49 86.51
N GLY A 450 35.15 -1.39 85.88
CA GLY A 450 35.39 -0.03 86.35
C GLY A 450 36.45 0.70 85.53
N ALA A 451 37.41 1.39 86.16
CA ALA A 451 38.35 2.25 85.42
C ALA A 451 39.82 2.07 85.83
N ILE A 452 40.71 1.87 84.87
CA ILE A 452 42.17 1.90 85.08
C ILE A 452 42.61 0.81 86.08
N ASN A 453 42.03 -0.39 85.99
CA ASN A 453 42.47 -1.53 86.79
C ASN A 453 43.49 -2.40 86.02
N SER A 454 44.41 -3.05 86.73
CA SER A 454 45.37 -4.01 86.16
C SER A 454 45.44 -5.29 86.98
N GLY A 455 45.29 -6.45 86.33
CA GLY A 455 45.18 -7.77 86.96
C GLY A 455 43.72 -8.25 87.04
N ASP A 456 43.50 -9.38 87.71
CA ASP A 456 42.27 -10.16 87.51
C ASP A 456 41.21 -9.93 88.60
N GLN A 457 39.93 -10.07 88.25
CA GLN A 457 38.80 -10.03 89.20
C GLN A 457 38.70 -8.73 90.01
N ASN A 458 39.09 -7.60 89.42
CA ASN A 458 39.07 -6.29 90.09
C ASN A 458 37.77 -5.52 89.82
N SER A 459 37.33 -4.71 90.78
CA SER A 459 36.19 -3.79 90.62
C SER A 459 36.49 -2.39 91.20
N GLY A 460 35.98 -1.33 90.57
CA GLY A 460 36.23 0.05 91.01
C GLY A 460 37.29 0.73 90.14
N ALA A 461 38.22 1.50 90.70
CA ALA A 461 39.20 2.20 89.86
C ALA A 461 40.62 2.31 90.44
N PHE A 462 41.61 2.32 89.54
CA PHE A 462 43.04 2.41 89.87
C PHE A 462 43.55 1.29 90.79
N ASN A 463 43.03 0.06 90.64
CA ASN A 463 43.51 -1.09 91.40
C ASN A 463 44.56 -1.89 90.61
N THR A 464 45.57 -2.45 91.29
CA THR A 464 46.58 -3.34 90.69
C THR A 464 46.74 -4.63 91.51
N GLY A 465 46.23 -5.75 91.02
CA GLY A 465 46.30 -7.03 91.75
C GLY A 465 45.20 -8.01 91.35
N VAL A 466 44.87 -8.94 92.25
CA VAL A 466 43.81 -9.94 92.02
C VAL A 466 42.74 -9.81 93.10
N GLY A 467 41.47 -9.74 92.68
CA GLY A 467 40.31 -9.77 93.58
C GLY A 467 40.09 -8.48 94.40
N LEU A 468 40.56 -7.32 93.91
CA LEU A 468 40.45 -6.05 94.62
C LEU A 468 39.12 -5.35 94.31
N SER A 469 38.59 -4.61 95.29
CA SER A 469 37.42 -3.74 95.11
C SER A 469 37.64 -2.39 95.78
N GLY A 470 37.37 -1.29 95.06
CA GLY A 470 37.48 0.07 95.58
C GLY A 470 38.34 1.01 94.72
N PHE A 471 39.00 1.97 95.35
CA PHE A 471 39.82 3.01 94.71
C PHE A 471 41.26 2.93 95.23
N PHE A 472 42.25 2.92 94.33
CA PHE A 472 43.69 2.88 94.66
C PHE A 472 44.14 1.71 95.57
N ARG A 473 43.89 0.46 95.17
CA ARG A 473 44.35 -0.73 95.91
C ARG A 473 45.44 -1.53 95.23
#